data_AF-A0A820AMV7-F1
#
_entry.id   AF-A0A820AMV7-F1
#
_cell.length_a   1.000
_cell.length_b   1.000
_cell.length_c   1.000
_cell.angle_alpha   90.00
_cell.angle_beta   90.00
_cell.angle_gamma   90.00
#
_symmetry.space_group_name_H-M   'P 1'
#
loop_
_entity.id
_entity.type
_entity.pdbx_description
1 polymer ?
#
loop_
_entity_poly.entity_id
_entity_poly.type
_entity_poly.pdbx_seq_one_letter_code
_entity_poly.pdbx_strand_id
1 'polypeptide(L)'
;DATTTNFSPTCATWIYDPPKDTHTVSTQQLVISLQKTLDAYPHWAGQLQYVSYNANGDHTQRFERLGVLYGAKSDPGVEVVIAQRPEIVSSFVPTAADREVGSGLWNPEETSLAELVPTASSLALHDLVHFEGLPAMMVQLTNFACGGLAIAIKLAHPLADAQSLMGFAHNWAAINRALITNEPLPSLCPIFEPEQLDRAALGNIDAPNPDPKLIEAARNLPLHRYDCWASLDGSPSFMAQLTKIPSELDSNTIILGKPLSWSEWDLTAPVSHYLVSFTVDEIKNMWEDASSNSEIRISRLDALLAHIWMLIIRARELSHDQQPIYLDVTLGLRSRLNPPLSENFVGSPIILGNVSTIGIQPIDKMALSIRSTLSKFNSSSIGPMLHELAFELSPNRLWNAFLGRRNTIVTSWLHLKTYEVDFGIGVPSHLINVILLGLAFMLLYTAFHATTMLAQSVFEGIKNETINGTNFEGGGYISLGIASACMAITNIFAPVIISILGPSISMFMGGTTFLLYVLSFLFPMIWSFYLVSILLGIGAAILWTAQGTYLALYSNEMTVSRNAGIFWALLQIG
;
A
#
# COMPACT_ATOMS: atom_id res chain seq x y z
N ASP A 1 -10.00 -1.54 17.97
CA ASP A 1 -11.11 -0.63 17.62
C ASP A 1 -12.42 -1.43 17.61
N ALA A 2 -13.30 -1.15 18.56
CA ALA A 2 -14.58 -1.87 18.68
C ALA A 2 -15.58 -1.57 17.55
N THR A 3 -15.42 -0.46 16.82
CA THR A 3 -16.29 -0.12 15.68
C THR A 3 -16.11 -1.07 14.49
N THR A 4 -14.98 -1.79 14.45
CA THR A 4 -14.64 -2.74 13.38
C THR A 4 -14.97 -4.19 13.73
N THR A 5 -15.70 -4.45 14.82
CA THR A 5 -16.01 -5.83 15.28
C THR A 5 -16.80 -6.60 14.24
N ASN A 6 -17.76 -5.95 13.57
CA ASN A 6 -18.59 -6.55 12.54
C ASN A 6 -17.98 -6.43 11.12
N PHE A 7 -16.69 -6.09 11.00
CA PHE A 7 -16.03 -6.06 9.70
C PHE A 7 -15.54 -7.46 9.33
N SER A 8 -15.32 -7.70 8.03
CA SER A 8 -14.67 -8.93 7.59
C SER A 8 -13.28 -9.06 8.23
N PRO A 9 -12.78 -10.27 8.53
CA PRO A 9 -11.43 -10.44 9.03
C PRO A 9 -10.39 -9.80 8.11
N THR A 10 -9.39 -9.15 8.70
CA THR A 10 -8.29 -8.57 7.94
C THR A 10 -7.38 -9.70 7.50
N CYS A 11 -7.35 -9.96 6.19
CA CYS A 11 -6.72 -11.15 5.63
C CYS A 11 -5.88 -10.79 4.39
N ALA A 12 -4.70 -11.41 4.28
CA ALA A 12 -3.88 -11.35 3.08
C ALA A 12 -3.17 -12.69 2.85
N THR A 13 -2.98 -13.03 1.57
CA THR A 13 -2.29 -14.25 1.15
C THR A 13 -1.20 -13.90 0.16
N TRP A 14 0.02 -14.34 0.43
CA TRP A 14 1.15 -14.26 -0.48
C TRP A 14 1.45 -15.63 -1.06
N ILE A 15 1.63 -15.70 -2.38
CA ILE A 15 2.01 -16.92 -3.10
C ILE A 15 3.41 -16.69 -3.68
N TYR A 16 4.33 -17.55 -3.30
CA TYR A 16 5.73 -17.52 -3.72
C TYR A 16 6.01 -18.67 -4.68
N ASP A 17 6.68 -18.33 -5.78
CA ASP A 17 7.29 -19.31 -6.68
C ASP A 17 8.34 -20.15 -5.93
N PRO A 18 8.66 -21.36 -6.44
CA PRO A 18 9.71 -22.17 -5.84
C PRO A 18 11.04 -21.41 -5.81
N PRO A 19 11.84 -21.55 -4.73
CA PRO A 19 13.11 -20.86 -4.60
C PRO A 19 14.06 -21.26 -5.73
N LYS A 20 14.77 -20.27 -6.29
CA LYS A 20 15.75 -20.48 -7.36
C LYS A 20 17.09 -21.05 -6.85
N ASP A 21 17.37 -20.87 -5.56
CA ASP A 21 18.56 -21.35 -4.88
C ASP A 21 18.24 -22.58 -4.01
N THR A 22 19.26 -23.30 -3.53
CA THR A 22 19.12 -24.50 -2.69
C THR A 22 18.51 -24.25 -1.30
N HIS A 23 18.37 -23.00 -0.89
CA HIS A 23 17.76 -22.64 0.40
C HIS A 23 16.23 -22.69 0.29
N THR A 24 15.65 -23.81 0.72
CA THR A 24 14.20 -23.97 0.84
C THR A 24 13.74 -23.49 2.21
N VAL A 25 12.77 -22.56 2.24
CA VAL A 25 12.14 -22.12 3.49
C VAL A 25 11.14 -23.19 3.92
N SER A 26 11.42 -23.86 5.02
CA SER A 26 10.51 -24.87 5.57
C SER A 26 9.37 -24.24 6.37
N THR A 27 8.21 -24.90 6.41
CA THR A 27 7.08 -24.45 7.24
C THR A 27 7.41 -24.48 8.73
N GLN A 28 8.24 -25.42 9.19
CA GLN A 28 8.71 -25.46 10.58
C GLN A 28 9.53 -24.22 10.93
N GLN A 29 10.40 -23.76 10.03
CA GLN A 29 11.16 -22.53 10.23
C GLN A 29 10.26 -21.29 10.28
N LEU A 30 9.24 -21.23 9.43
CA LEU A 30 8.24 -20.16 9.46
C LEU A 30 7.44 -20.14 10.77
N VAL A 31 7.13 -21.30 11.35
CA VAL A 31 6.50 -21.38 12.67
C VAL A 31 7.42 -20.84 13.76
N ILE A 32 8.72 -21.16 13.72
CA ILE A 32 9.70 -20.66 14.70
C ILE A 32 9.87 -19.14 14.59
N SER A 33 9.97 -18.60 13.36
CA SER A 33 10.05 -17.15 13.16
C SER A 33 8.75 -16.45 13.55
N LEU A 34 7.60 -17.09 13.34
CA LEU A 34 6.29 -16.59 13.76
C LEU A 34 6.24 -16.44 15.29
N GLN A 35 6.64 -17.48 16.02
CA GLN A 35 6.71 -17.44 17.49
C GLN A 35 7.58 -16.27 17.98
N LYS A 36 8.78 -16.11 17.42
CA LYS A 36 9.68 -14.99 17.76
C LYS A 36 9.11 -13.62 17.43
N THR A 37 8.31 -13.54 16.36
CA THR A 37 7.64 -12.29 16.00
C THR A 37 6.53 -11.99 16.99
N LEU A 38 5.73 -13.00 17.36
CA LEU A 38 4.63 -12.87 18.31
C LEU A 38 5.08 -12.48 19.72
N ASP A 39 6.33 -12.72 20.10
CA ASP A 39 6.91 -12.18 21.34
C ASP A 39 6.79 -10.65 21.43
N ALA A 40 6.80 -9.95 20.28
CA ALA A 40 6.56 -8.50 20.20
C ALA A 40 5.06 -8.14 20.06
N TYR A 41 4.19 -9.10 19.74
CA TYR A 41 2.74 -8.94 19.55
C TYR A 41 1.93 -9.85 20.49
N PRO A 42 2.17 -9.85 21.81
CA PRO A 42 1.55 -10.82 22.71
C PRO A 42 0.02 -10.74 22.73
N HIS A 43 -0.54 -9.55 22.50
CA HIS A 43 -1.99 -9.31 22.40
C HIS A 43 -2.65 -10.04 21.22
N TRP A 44 -1.91 -10.43 20.18
CA TRP A 44 -2.49 -11.19 19.05
C TRP A 44 -2.65 -12.68 19.36
N ALA A 45 -1.91 -13.19 20.36
CA ALA A 45 -2.08 -14.53 20.90
C ALA A 45 -3.10 -14.58 22.06
N GLY A 46 -3.54 -13.42 22.55
CA GLY A 46 -4.49 -13.30 23.64
C GLY A 46 -5.94 -13.58 23.26
N GLN A 47 -6.82 -13.41 24.25
CA GLN A 47 -8.26 -13.51 24.11
C GLN A 47 -8.87 -12.14 23.82
N LEU A 48 -9.32 -11.94 22.57
CA LEU A 48 -10.22 -10.83 22.23
C LEU A 48 -11.61 -11.12 22.80
N GLN A 49 -12.21 -10.18 23.53
CA GLN A 49 -13.51 -10.36 24.18
C GLN A 49 -14.22 -9.05 24.45
N TYR A 50 -15.50 -9.13 24.82
CA TYR A 50 -16.23 -7.98 25.38
C TYR A 50 -15.75 -7.65 26.80
N VAL A 51 -15.64 -6.35 27.08
CA VAL A 51 -15.46 -5.83 28.44
C VAL A 51 -16.81 -5.90 29.16
N SER A 52 -16.79 -6.20 30.46
CA SER A 52 -18.01 -6.22 31.28
C SER A 52 -18.70 -4.86 31.26
N TYR A 53 -19.97 -4.85 30.85
CA TYR A 53 -20.79 -3.65 30.83
C TYR A 53 -21.02 -3.11 32.26
N ASN A 54 -20.76 -1.82 32.45
CA ASN A 54 -21.07 -1.08 33.66
C ASN A 54 -21.69 0.27 33.30
N ALA A 55 -22.99 0.43 33.57
CA ALA A 55 -23.74 1.65 33.26
C ALA A 55 -23.17 2.92 33.95
N ASN A 56 -22.48 2.75 35.08
CA ASN A 56 -21.83 3.84 35.83
C ASN A 56 -20.30 3.86 35.64
N GLY A 57 -19.78 3.07 34.71
CA GLY A 57 -18.36 3.00 34.40
C GLY A 57 -17.89 4.14 33.48
N ASP A 58 -16.62 4.11 33.14
CA ASP A 58 -16.02 5.01 32.16
C ASP A 58 -16.37 4.59 30.72
N HIS A 59 -15.84 5.32 29.73
CA HIS A 59 -16.06 5.05 28.31
C HIS A 59 -15.66 3.63 27.86
N THR A 60 -14.74 2.96 28.57
CA THR A 60 -14.26 1.60 28.26
C THR A 60 -15.21 0.50 28.73
N GLN A 61 -16.11 0.81 29.67
CA GLN A 61 -17.09 -0.13 30.23
C GLN A 61 -18.51 0.09 29.70
N ARG A 62 -18.66 0.97 28.69
CA ARG A 62 -19.91 1.12 27.95
C ARG A 62 -20.27 -0.18 27.21
N PHE A 63 -21.49 -0.27 26.71
CA PHE A 63 -21.98 -1.50 26.11
C PHE A 63 -21.15 -1.89 24.86
N GLU A 64 -20.91 -3.19 24.70
CA GLU A 64 -20.12 -3.80 23.60
C GLU A 64 -18.70 -3.24 23.39
N ARG A 65 -18.07 -2.69 24.44
CA ARG A 65 -16.66 -2.32 24.37
C ARG A 65 -15.79 -3.58 24.35
N LEU A 66 -14.67 -3.52 23.64
CA LEU A 66 -13.76 -4.65 23.47
C LEU A 66 -12.50 -4.48 24.31
N GLY A 67 -11.97 -5.61 24.76
CA GLY A 67 -10.68 -5.71 25.42
C GLY A 67 -9.94 -6.96 24.96
N VAL A 68 -8.64 -6.99 25.20
CA VAL A 68 -7.80 -8.15 24.95
C VAL A 68 -7.12 -8.54 26.25
N LEU A 69 -7.33 -9.79 26.69
CA LEU A 69 -6.56 -10.37 27.78
C LEU A 69 -5.40 -11.16 27.18
N TYR A 70 -4.17 -10.90 27.62
CA TYR A 70 -2.98 -11.59 27.13
C TYR A 70 -1.91 -11.72 28.21
N GLY A 71 -0.99 -12.65 28.01
CA GLY A 71 0.06 -13.02 28.95
C GLY A 71 -0.29 -14.18 29.88
N ALA A 72 -1.45 -14.83 29.70
CA ALA A 72 -1.84 -15.99 30.51
C ALA A 72 -1.48 -17.31 29.81
N LYS A 73 -1.29 -18.38 30.60
CA LYS A 73 -1.09 -19.73 30.04
C LYS A 73 -2.33 -20.29 29.33
N SER A 74 -3.49 -19.70 29.60
CA SER A 74 -4.79 -20.03 29.00
C SER A 74 -5.11 -19.20 27.76
N ASP A 75 -4.19 -18.32 27.33
CA ASP A 75 -4.36 -17.56 26.10
C ASP A 75 -4.62 -18.51 24.92
N PRO A 76 -5.61 -18.22 24.04
CA PRO A 76 -5.95 -19.09 22.90
C PRO A 76 -4.76 -19.37 21.97
N GLY A 77 -3.80 -18.46 21.91
CA GLY A 77 -2.67 -18.53 21.00
C GLY A 77 -3.05 -18.14 19.58
N VAL A 78 -2.16 -18.47 18.65
CA VAL A 78 -2.35 -18.30 17.21
C VAL A 78 -2.52 -19.66 16.59
N GLU A 79 -3.60 -19.87 15.83
CA GLU A 79 -3.78 -21.10 15.08
C GLU A 79 -2.88 -21.11 13.86
N VAL A 80 -2.13 -22.20 13.66
CA VAL A 80 -1.31 -22.40 12.46
C VAL A 80 -1.74 -23.67 11.75
N VAL A 81 -2.20 -23.51 10.51
CA VAL A 81 -2.56 -24.60 9.61
C VAL A 81 -1.40 -24.87 8.65
N ILE A 82 -0.88 -26.09 8.64
CA ILE A 82 0.11 -26.53 7.65
C ILE A 82 -0.59 -27.41 6.61
N ALA A 83 -0.60 -26.96 5.36
CA ALA A 83 -1.25 -27.63 4.25
C ALA A 83 -0.26 -27.99 3.13
N GLN A 84 -0.67 -28.92 2.27
CA GLN A 84 0.08 -29.31 1.07
C GLN A 84 -0.88 -29.39 -0.11
N ARG A 85 -0.43 -28.92 -1.27
CA ARG A 85 -1.12 -29.09 -2.55
C ARG A 85 -0.26 -29.92 -3.52
N PRO A 86 -0.89 -30.85 -4.26
CA PRO A 86 -0.19 -31.66 -5.26
C PRO A 86 0.13 -30.89 -6.55
N GLU A 87 -0.48 -29.73 -6.74
CA GLU A 87 -0.29 -28.85 -7.90
C GLU A 87 1.00 -28.01 -7.78
N ILE A 88 1.44 -27.44 -8.90
CA ILE A 88 2.52 -26.43 -8.93
C ILE A 88 1.92 -25.03 -8.91
N VAL A 89 2.68 -24.03 -8.46
CA VAL A 89 2.20 -22.64 -8.36
C VAL A 89 1.67 -22.11 -9.70
N SER A 90 2.42 -22.32 -10.79
CA SER A 90 2.05 -21.81 -12.13
C SER A 90 0.80 -22.47 -12.74
N SER A 91 0.41 -23.66 -12.28
CA SER A 91 -0.86 -24.29 -12.67
C SER A 91 -2.02 -23.84 -11.78
N PHE A 92 -1.73 -23.33 -10.59
CA PHE A 92 -2.73 -22.91 -9.61
C PHE A 92 -3.12 -21.44 -9.79
N VAL A 93 -2.14 -20.56 -10.02
CA VAL A 93 -2.36 -19.14 -10.27
C VAL A 93 -1.53 -18.70 -11.47
N PRO A 94 -2.12 -17.99 -12.46
CA PRO A 94 -1.36 -17.44 -13.58
C PRO A 94 -0.26 -16.48 -13.11
N THR A 95 0.80 -16.29 -13.88
CA THR A 95 1.86 -15.35 -13.48
C THR A 95 1.35 -13.90 -13.49
N ALA A 96 2.08 -12.98 -12.84
CA ALA A 96 1.72 -11.56 -12.88
C ALA A 96 1.62 -11.02 -14.32
N ALA A 97 2.56 -11.41 -15.18
CA ALA A 97 2.52 -11.06 -16.60
C ALA A 97 1.28 -11.65 -17.28
N ASP A 98 0.95 -12.92 -17.03
CA ASP A 98 -0.24 -13.54 -17.65
C ASP A 98 -1.54 -12.88 -17.22
N ARG A 99 -1.62 -12.39 -15.97
CA ARG A 99 -2.77 -11.62 -15.46
C ARG A 99 -2.87 -10.22 -16.09
N GLU A 100 -1.78 -9.70 -16.63
CA GLU A 100 -1.72 -8.41 -17.33
C GLU A 100 -1.92 -8.56 -18.84
N VAL A 101 -1.60 -9.72 -19.43
CA VAL A 101 -1.74 -10.00 -20.86
C VAL A 101 -3.22 -10.05 -21.27
N GLY A 102 -3.57 -9.40 -22.38
CA GLY A 102 -4.94 -9.35 -22.91
C GLY A 102 -5.65 -8.04 -22.57
N SER A 103 -6.88 -8.10 -22.04
CA SER A 103 -7.68 -6.92 -21.66
C SER A 103 -7.31 -6.32 -20.30
N GLY A 104 -6.31 -6.87 -19.60
CA GLY A 104 -5.97 -6.47 -18.23
C GLY A 104 -7.00 -6.88 -17.17
N LEU A 105 -7.88 -7.84 -17.49
CA LEU A 105 -8.85 -8.41 -16.55
C LEU A 105 -8.52 -9.87 -16.28
N TRP A 106 -8.43 -10.24 -15.00
CA TRP A 106 -8.29 -11.62 -14.56
C TRP A 106 -9.39 -11.99 -13.56
N ASN A 107 -10.03 -13.15 -13.74
CA ASN A 107 -11.04 -13.68 -12.82
C ASN A 107 -10.39 -14.65 -11.81
N PRO A 108 -10.18 -14.24 -10.55
CA PRO A 108 -9.68 -15.14 -9.51
C PRO A 108 -10.62 -16.29 -9.17
N GLU A 109 -11.92 -16.25 -9.52
CA GLU A 109 -12.85 -17.35 -9.20
C GLU A 109 -12.57 -18.63 -9.98
N GLU A 110 -11.81 -18.53 -11.08
CA GLU A 110 -11.26 -19.69 -11.79
C GLU A 110 -10.20 -20.42 -10.96
N THR A 111 -9.72 -19.79 -9.89
CA THR A 111 -8.71 -20.33 -8.98
C THR A 111 -9.27 -20.48 -7.56
N SER A 112 -9.01 -21.60 -6.90
CA SER A 112 -9.50 -21.84 -5.55
C SER A 112 -8.70 -21.10 -4.46
N LEU A 113 -8.50 -19.77 -4.60
CA LEU A 113 -7.70 -18.97 -3.66
C LEU A 113 -8.22 -19.01 -2.23
N ALA A 114 -9.54 -19.18 -2.05
CA ALA A 114 -10.17 -19.29 -0.75
C ALA A 114 -9.63 -20.50 0.06
N GLU A 115 -9.16 -21.55 -0.61
CA GLU A 115 -8.57 -22.74 0.04
C GLU A 115 -7.18 -22.46 0.64
N LEU A 116 -6.54 -21.33 0.29
CA LEU A 116 -5.26 -20.93 0.85
C LEU A 116 -5.39 -20.19 2.19
N VAL A 117 -6.62 -19.85 2.60
CA VAL A 117 -6.92 -19.10 3.83
C VAL A 117 -7.47 -20.06 4.90
N PRO A 118 -7.09 -19.90 6.18
CA PRO A 118 -7.57 -20.78 7.24
C PRO A 118 -9.10 -20.65 7.44
N THR A 119 -9.77 -21.79 7.35
CA THR A 119 -11.23 -21.96 7.48
C THR A 119 -11.65 -23.04 8.48
N ALA A 120 -10.69 -23.77 9.07
CA ALA A 120 -10.96 -24.88 9.99
C ALA A 120 -11.60 -24.41 11.32
N SER A 121 -11.19 -23.23 11.80
CA SER A 121 -11.73 -22.59 13.00
C SER A 121 -12.24 -21.18 12.72
N SER A 122 -13.11 -20.70 13.61
CA SER A 122 -13.57 -19.32 13.62
C SER A 122 -12.65 -18.43 14.47
N LEU A 123 -12.53 -17.17 14.08
CA LEU A 123 -11.91 -16.15 14.93
C LEU A 123 -12.82 -15.78 16.09
N ALA A 124 -12.23 -15.28 17.18
CA ALA A 124 -12.98 -14.63 18.25
C ALA A 124 -13.86 -13.50 17.69
N LEU A 125 -15.13 -13.47 18.12
CA LEU A 125 -16.17 -12.50 17.74
C LEU A 125 -16.59 -12.53 16.26
N HIS A 126 -16.31 -13.62 15.51
CA HIS A 126 -16.73 -13.76 14.11
C HIS A 126 -18.24 -13.61 13.85
N ASP A 127 -19.08 -13.84 14.87
CA ASP A 127 -20.54 -13.73 14.83
C ASP A 127 -21.09 -12.75 15.88
N LEU A 128 -20.22 -11.90 16.45
CA LEU A 128 -20.54 -10.95 17.53
C LEU A 128 -20.96 -11.58 18.86
N VAL A 129 -20.87 -12.91 19.01
CA VAL A 129 -21.32 -13.60 20.22
C VAL A 129 -20.20 -14.46 20.79
N HIS A 130 -19.63 -15.35 19.98
CA HIS A 130 -18.67 -16.35 20.45
C HIS A 130 -17.24 -15.81 20.39
N PHE A 131 -16.54 -15.87 21.52
CA PHE A 131 -15.13 -15.50 21.60
C PHE A 131 -14.29 -16.45 22.46
N GLU A 132 -14.86 -17.03 23.52
CA GLU A 132 -14.11 -17.81 24.51
C GLU A 132 -13.31 -18.96 23.88
N GLY A 133 -11.99 -18.98 24.11
CA GLY A 133 -11.08 -20.00 23.62
C GLY A 133 -10.79 -19.93 22.12
N LEU A 134 -11.38 -18.98 21.39
CA LEU A 134 -11.15 -18.78 19.96
C LEU A 134 -9.94 -17.86 19.74
N PRO A 135 -9.10 -18.14 18.72
CA PRO A 135 -7.95 -17.30 18.40
C PRO A 135 -8.38 -15.96 17.79
N ALA A 136 -7.61 -14.91 18.04
CA ALA A 136 -7.78 -13.62 17.35
C ALA A 136 -6.97 -13.52 16.04
N MET A 137 -6.05 -14.47 15.82
CA MET A 137 -5.20 -14.57 14.63
C MET A 137 -5.05 -16.03 14.20
N MET A 138 -5.05 -16.24 12.88
CA MET A 138 -4.77 -17.53 12.25
C MET A 138 -3.80 -17.36 11.09
N VAL A 139 -2.96 -18.37 10.89
CA VAL A 139 -1.98 -18.45 9.80
C VAL A 139 -2.16 -19.76 9.06
N GLN A 140 -2.09 -19.73 7.73
CA GLN A 140 -1.99 -20.94 6.93
C GLN A 140 -0.73 -20.93 6.08
N LEU A 141 0.04 -22.01 6.16
CA LEU A 141 1.25 -22.27 5.39
C LEU A 141 0.98 -23.42 4.44
N THR A 142 0.92 -23.16 3.14
CA THR A 142 0.57 -24.16 2.11
C THR A 142 1.75 -24.42 1.19
N ASN A 143 2.32 -25.63 1.24
CA ASN A 143 3.38 -26.04 0.31
C ASN A 143 2.80 -26.55 -1.01
N PHE A 144 3.40 -26.19 -2.13
CA PHE A 144 3.09 -26.73 -3.46
C PHE A 144 4.10 -27.82 -3.85
N ALA A 145 3.71 -28.72 -4.76
CA ALA A 145 4.55 -29.84 -5.19
C ALA A 145 5.86 -29.39 -5.88
N CYS A 146 5.90 -28.18 -6.45
CA CYS A 146 7.12 -27.61 -7.03
C CYS A 146 8.09 -27.02 -5.99
N GLY A 147 7.73 -26.98 -4.71
CA GLY A 147 8.49 -26.26 -3.67
C GLY A 147 8.10 -24.79 -3.50
N GLY A 148 7.08 -24.31 -4.21
CA GLY A 148 6.46 -23.01 -3.94
C GLY A 148 5.66 -23.02 -2.63
N LEU A 149 5.35 -21.83 -2.13
CA LEU A 149 4.72 -21.66 -0.82
C LEU A 149 3.64 -20.58 -0.87
N ALA A 150 2.48 -20.83 -0.26
CA ALA A 150 1.54 -19.77 0.09
C ALA A 150 1.52 -19.52 1.60
N ILE A 151 1.50 -18.26 2.00
CA ILE A 151 1.39 -17.81 3.39
C ILE A 151 0.14 -16.93 3.47
N ALA A 152 -0.86 -17.35 4.24
CA ALA A 152 -2.03 -16.55 4.55
C ALA A 152 -2.01 -16.13 6.02
N ILE A 153 -2.34 -14.87 6.27
CA ILE A 153 -2.48 -14.29 7.59
C ILE A 153 -3.89 -13.72 7.69
N LYS A 154 -4.64 -14.10 8.73
CA LYS A 154 -6.03 -13.70 8.96
C LYS A 154 -6.21 -13.27 10.42
N LEU A 155 -6.73 -12.07 10.66
CA LEU A 155 -6.95 -11.52 12.00
C LEU A 155 -8.36 -10.98 12.20
N ALA A 156 -8.79 -10.98 13.46
CA ALA A 156 -9.97 -10.24 13.88
C ALA A 156 -9.73 -8.74 13.63
N HIS A 157 -10.60 -8.13 12.82
CA HIS A 157 -10.41 -6.76 12.35
C HIS A 157 -10.23 -5.72 13.49
N PRO A 158 -10.81 -5.87 14.71
CA PRO A 158 -10.53 -4.96 15.83
C PRO A 158 -9.05 -4.81 16.22
N LEU A 159 -8.22 -5.82 15.97
CA LEU A 159 -6.80 -5.85 16.35
C LEU A 159 -5.85 -5.38 15.28
N ALA A 160 -6.25 -5.42 14.01
CA ALA A 160 -5.39 -5.04 12.91
C ALA A 160 -6.20 -4.54 11.72
N ASP A 161 -5.89 -3.34 11.25
CA ASP A 161 -6.25 -2.92 9.90
C ASP A 161 -5.19 -3.41 8.91
N ALA A 162 -5.38 -3.08 7.63
CA ALA A 162 -4.43 -3.44 6.58
C ALA A 162 -3.00 -2.95 6.91
N GLN A 163 -2.86 -1.76 7.50
CA GLN A 163 -1.55 -1.23 7.88
C GLN A 163 -0.90 -2.05 9.01
N SER A 164 -1.64 -2.39 10.06
CA SER A 164 -1.13 -3.22 11.16
C SER A 164 -0.78 -4.63 10.69
N LEU A 165 -1.62 -5.23 9.83
CA LEU A 165 -1.37 -6.52 9.21
C LEU A 165 -0.07 -6.49 8.40
N MET A 166 0.12 -5.46 7.57
CA MET A 166 1.32 -5.33 6.73
C MET A 166 2.58 -5.06 7.55
N GLY A 167 2.49 -4.22 8.59
CA GLY A 167 3.58 -4.01 9.54
C GLY A 167 4.03 -5.33 10.19
N PHE A 168 3.07 -6.16 10.61
CA PHE A 168 3.37 -7.50 11.14
C PHE A 168 3.98 -8.42 10.08
N ALA A 169 3.42 -8.47 8.86
CA ALA A 169 3.93 -9.33 7.79
C ALA A 169 5.38 -8.99 7.43
N HIS A 170 5.74 -7.70 7.37
CA HIS A 170 7.12 -7.25 7.17
C HIS A 170 8.03 -7.63 8.33
N ASN A 171 7.56 -7.45 9.58
CA ASN A 171 8.33 -7.81 10.77
C ASN A 171 8.58 -9.32 10.84
N TRP A 172 7.55 -10.13 10.57
CA TRP A 172 7.67 -11.59 10.53
C TRP A 172 8.63 -12.04 9.43
N ALA A 173 8.50 -11.48 8.23
CA ALA A 173 9.41 -11.73 7.13
C ALA A 173 10.86 -11.35 7.49
N ALA A 174 11.08 -10.20 8.16
CA ALA A 174 12.40 -9.77 8.60
C ALA A 174 13.03 -10.69 9.65
N ILE A 175 12.25 -11.13 10.65
CA ILE A 175 12.69 -12.13 11.64
C ILE A 175 13.06 -13.43 10.93
N ASN A 176 12.24 -13.89 9.99
CA ASN A 176 12.50 -15.13 9.25
C ASN A 176 13.79 -15.04 8.44
N ARG A 177 14.03 -13.93 7.73
CA ARG A 177 15.28 -13.69 6.99
C ARG A 177 16.49 -13.71 7.92
N ALA A 178 16.44 -12.99 9.04
CA ALA A 178 17.53 -12.98 10.01
C ALA A 178 17.87 -14.39 10.54
N LEU A 179 16.85 -15.24 10.74
CA LEU A 179 17.08 -16.65 11.12
C LEU A 179 17.71 -17.48 9.99
N ILE A 180 17.36 -17.22 8.72
CA ILE A 180 17.96 -17.90 7.56
C ILE A 180 19.43 -17.50 7.41
N THR A 181 19.73 -16.21 7.51
CA THR A 181 21.08 -15.64 7.32
C THR A 181 21.95 -15.74 8.57
N ASN A 182 21.39 -16.21 9.69
CA ASN A 182 22.03 -16.27 11.00
C ASN A 182 22.54 -14.89 11.47
N GLU A 183 21.77 -13.85 11.14
CA GLU A 183 21.99 -12.46 11.55
C GLU A 183 21.28 -12.16 12.89
N PRO A 184 21.69 -11.10 13.60
CA PRO A 184 20.97 -10.64 14.79
C PRO A 184 19.50 -10.36 14.46
N LEU A 185 18.60 -10.80 15.35
CA LEU A 185 17.16 -10.54 15.17
C LEU A 185 16.88 -9.04 15.20
N PRO A 186 16.09 -8.49 14.25
CA PRO A 186 15.67 -7.11 14.30
C PRO A 186 14.88 -6.81 15.57
N SER A 187 15.09 -5.63 16.15
CA SER A 187 14.27 -5.13 17.25
C SER A 187 12.93 -4.68 16.70
N LEU A 188 11.86 -5.37 17.09
CA LEU A 188 10.49 -5.02 16.73
C LEU A 188 9.91 -4.06 17.78
N CYS A 189 9.26 -2.99 17.33
CA CYS A 189 8.64 -1.99 18.22
C CYS A 189 7.18 -1.68 17.83
N PRO A 190 6.27 -2.68 17.79
CA PRO A 190 4.84 -2.42 17.67
C PRO A 190 4.32 -1.67 18.90
N ILE A 191 3.38 -0.75 18.72
CA ILE A 191 2.79 0.05 19.80
C ILE A 191 1.33 -0.35 19.93
N PHE A 192 1.00 -1.09 20.98
CA PHE A 192 -0.37 -1.42 21.35
C PHE A 192 -0.77 -0.61 22.58
N GLU A 193 -1.17 0.64 22.33
CA GLU A 193 -1.65 1.60 23.35
C GLU A 193 -2.95 2.24 22.85
N PRO A 194 -4.08 1.51 22.83
CA PRO A 194 -5.33 2.01 22.29
C PRO A 194 -5.79 3.33 22.93
N GLU A 195 -5.35 3.61 24.17
CA GLU A 195 -5.66 4.85 24.89
C GLU A 195 -5.08 6.10 24.21
N GLN A 196 -4.16 5.96 23.25
CA GLN A 196 -3.71 7.08 22.42
C GLN A 196 -4.86 7.66 21.56
N LEU A 197 -5.81 6.82 21.12
CA LEU A 197 -7.01 7.30 20.42
C LEU A 197 -7.97 8.00 21.37
N ASP A 198 -8.16 7.46 22.58
CA ASP A 198 -9.03 8.05 23.60
C ASP A 198 -8.52 9.44 24.00
N ARG A 199 -7.20 9.58 24.20
CA ARG A 199 -6.55 10.88 24.47
C ARG A 199 -6.64 11.87 23.30
N ALA A 200 -6.86 11.39 22.08
CA ALA A 200 -7.04 12.24 20.92
C ALA A 200 -8.48 12.76 20.77
N ALA A 201 -9.45 12.20 21.50
CA ALA A 201 -10.80 12.75 21.58
C ALA A 201 -10.78 14.12 22.26
N LEU A 202 -11.55 15.06 21.73
CA LEU A 202 -11.65 16.39 22.31
C LEU A 202 -12.69 16.39 23.43
N GLY A 203 -12.46 17.10 24.53
CA GLY A 203 -13.40 17.16 25.65
C GLY A 203 -13.23 16.01 26.65
N ASN A 204 -14.19 15.88 27.57
CA ASN A 204 -14.18 14.81 28.57
C ASN A 204 -15.09 13.66 28.10
N ILE A 205 -14.49 12.57 27.62
CA ILE A 205 -15.20 11.39 27.13
C ILE A 205 -15.84 10.54 28.23
N ASP A 206 -15.48 10.79 29.49
CA ASP A 206 -16.06 10.17 30.70
C ASP A 206 -17.09 11.04 31.40
N ALA A 207 -17.43 12.21 30.83
CA ALA A 207 -18.53 13.01 31.33
C ALA A 207 -19.85 12.21 31.25
N PRO A 208 -20.87 12.50 32.09
CA PRO A 208 -22.14 11.79 32.04
C PRO A 208 -22.93 12.07 30.75
N ASN A 209 -22.67 13.20 30.09
CA ASN A 209 -23.32 13.59 28.85
C ASN A 209 -22.28 14.13 27.86
N PRO A 210 -22.48 13.92 26.54
CA PRO A 210 -21.59 14.48 25.53
C PRO A 210 -21.71 16.01 25.44
N ASP A 211 -20.61 16.69 25.12
CA ASP A 211 -20.63 18.12 24.77
C ASP A 211 -21.42 18.35 23.47
N PRO A 212 -22.55 19.10 23.51
CA PRO A 212 -23.38 19.32 22.31
C PRO A 212 -22.64 19.98 21.15
N LYS A 213 -21.67 20.86 21.40
CA LYS A 213 -20.90 21.54 20.35
C LYS A 213 -19.98 20.58 19.62
N LEU A 214 -19.39 19.64 20.36
CA LEU A 214 -18.52 18.61 19.77
C LEU A 214 -19.33 17.62 18.94
N ILE A 215 -20.53 17.24 19.40
CA ILE A 215 -21.46 16.43 18.62
C ILE A 215 -21.88 17.15 17.34
N GLU A 216 -22.22 18.44 17.41
CA GLU A 216 -22.55 19.24 16.21
C GLU A 216 -21.37 19.30 15.22
N ALA A 217 -20.15 19.53 15.72
CA ALA A 217 -18.94 19.54 14.91
C ALA A 217 -18.67 18.17 14.25
N ALA A 218 -18.83 17.06 14.98
CA ALA A 218 -18.70 15.71 14.45
C ALA A 218 -19.74 15.44 13.35
N ARG A 219 -20.98 15.90 13.53
CA ARG A 219 -22.09 15.73 12.56
C ARG A 219 -21.90 16.48 11.26
N ASN A 220 -21.04 17.49 11.22
CA ASN A 220 -20.65 18.16 9.97
C ASN A 220 -19.68 17.33 9.10
N LEU A 221 -19.09 16.26 9.65
CA LEU A 221 -18.28 15.35 8.85
C LEU A 221 -19.17 14.50 7.93
N PRO A 222 -18.72 14.28 6.68
CA PRO A 222 -19.41 13.46 5.70
C PRO A 222 -19.22 11.98 6.06
N LEU A 223 -20.03 11.50 7.00
CA LEU A 223 -20.12 10.12 7.45
C LEU A 223 -21.57 9.66 7.34
N HIS A 224 -21.80 8.45 6.85
CA HIS A 224 -23.09 7.82 7.08
C HIS A 224 -23.27 7.55 8.58
N ARG A 225 -24.51 7.66 9.05
CA ARG A 225 -24.90 7.33 10.43
C ARG A 225 -26.16 6.49 10.37
N TYR A 226 -26.07 5.37 9.66
CA TYR A 226 -27.19 4.44 9.58
C TYR A 226 -27.32 3.71 10.90
N ASP A 227 -28.51 3.74 11.49
CA ASP A 227 -28.81 3.10 12.76
C ASP A 227 -29.32 1.68 12.50
N CYS A 228 -28.50 0.69 12.83
CA CYS A 228 -28.87 -0.71 12.64
C CYS A 228 -30.12 -1.07 13.46
N TRP A 229 -30.30 -0.49 14.65
CA TRP A 229 -31.45 -0.76 15.51
C TRP A 229 -32.76 -0.19 14.95
N ALA A 230 -32.67 0.81 14.06
CA ALA A 230 -33.83 1.34 13.34
C ALA A 230 -34.19 0.51 12.10
N SER A 231 -33.46 -0.57 11.82
CA SER A 231 -33.44 -1.23 10.50
C SER A 231 -33.93 -2.67 10.53
N LEU A 232 -34.80 -3.02 11.47
CA LEU A 232 -35.38 -4.37 11.55
C LEU A 232 -36.24 -4.71 10.32
N ASP A 233 -37.03 -3.75 9.85
CA ASP A 233 -37.95 -3.93 8.74
C ASP A 233 -37.21 -4.20 7.43
N GLY A 234 -37.45 -5.36 6.82
CA GLY A 234 -36.78 -5.78 5.57
C GLY A 234 -35.34 -6.26 5.74
N SER A 235 -34.86 -6.42 6.99
CA SER A 235 -33.51 -6.90 7.27
C SER A 235 -33.31 -8.36 6.79
N PRO A 236 -32.20 -8.67 6.11
CA PRO A 236 -31.81 -10.04 5.81
C PRO A 236 -31.63 -10.88 7.09
N SER A 237 -31.93 -12.17 7.04
CA SER A 237 -31.87 -13.05 8.22
C SER A 237 -30.51 -13.08 8.91
N PHE A 238 -29.42 -13.04 8.15
CA PHE A 238 -28.06 -13.01 8.70
C PHE A 238 -27.68 -11.67 9.36
N MET A 239 -28.43 -10.59 9.10
CA MET A 239 -28.24 -9.27 9.71
C MET A 239 -29.23 -8.97 10.84
N ALA A 240 -30.25 -9.83 11.03
CA ALA A 240 -31.33 -9.60 11.98
C ALA A 240 -30.86 -9.50 13.44
N GLN A 241 -29.67 -10.00 13.77
CA GLN A 241 -29.11 -9.84 15.12
C GLN A 241 -28.58 -8.42 15.35
N LEU A 242 -27.99 -7.80 14.34
CA LEU A 242 -27.45 -6.43 14.40
C LEU A 242 -28.56 -5.37 14.57
N THR A 243 -29.79 -5.71 14.17
CA THR A 243 -30.94 -4.80 14.22
C THR A 243 -31.72 -4.84 15.53
N LYS A 244 -31.38 -5.76 16.44
CA LYS A 244 -32.05 -5.86 17.74
C LYS A 244 -31.43 -4.88 18.72
N ILE A 245 -32.29 -4.20 19.47
CA ILE A 245 -31.88 -3.44 20.64
C ILE A 245 -31.59 -4.45 21.77
N PRO A 246 -30.39 -4.43 22.37
CA PRO A 246 -30.04 -5.29 23.50
C PRO A 246 -30.98 -5.08 24.69
N SER A 247 -31.30 -6.17 25.41
CA SER A 247 -32.18 -6.13 26.58
C SER A 247 -31.58 -5.39 27.79
N GLU A 248 -30.26 -5.26 27.81
CA GLU A 248 -29.47 -4.58 28.82
C GLU A 248 -29.66 -3.05 28.76
N LEU A 249 -30.16 -2.53 27.64
CA LEU A 249 -30.41 -1.11 27.43
C LEU A 249 -31.91 -0.82 27.53
N ASP A 250 -32.28 0.31 28.14
CA ASP A 250 -33.68 0.74 28.20
C ASP A 250 -34.15 1.27 26.84
N SER A 251 -34.85 0.42 26.09
CA SER A 251 -35.38 0.73 24.76
C SER A 251 -36.25 2.00 24.71
N ASN A 252 -36.85 2.42 25.83
CA ASN A 252 -37.70 3.62 25.87
C ASN A 252 -36.90 4.93 25.85
N THR A 253 -35.61 4.87 26.17
CA THR A 253 -34.71 6.05 26.22
C THR A 253 -33.92 6.25 24.93
N ILE A 254 -33.93 5.25 24.04
CA ILE A 254 -33.11 5.23 22.83
C ILE A 254 -33.83 5.98 21.71
N ILE A 255 -33.21 7.05 21.23
CA ILE A 255 -33.67 7.77 20.05
C ILE A 255 -33.07 7.08 18.82
N LEU A 256 -33.93 6.48 18.00
CA LEU A 256 -33.54 5.83 16.75
C LEU A 256 -33.15 6.84 15.66
N GLY A 257 -32.08 6.53 14.93
CA GLY A 257 -31.53 7.33 13.85
C GLY A 257 -32.09 6.97 12.47
N LYS A 258 -31.27 7.19 11.43
CA LYS A 258 -31.64 6.92 10.03
C LYS A 258 -31.55 5.42 9.75
N PRO A 259 -32.61 4.72 9.29
CA PRO A 259 -32.52 3.30 8.98
C PRO A 259 -31.69 3.02 7.72
N LEU A 260 -31.16 1.80 7.63
CA LEU A 260 -30.58 1.22 6.42
C LEU A 260 -31.68 1.00 5.38
N SER A 261 -31.33 1.16 4.11
CA SER A 261 -32.26 1.00 2.99
C SER A 261 -32.09 -0.37 2.35
N TRP A 262 -32.53 -1.44 3.00
CA TRP A 262 -32.34 -2.83 2.54
C TRP A 262 -32.82 -3.08 1.10
N SER A 263 -33.83 -2.34 0.63
CA SER A 263 -34.32 -2.42 -0.75
C SER A 263 -33.28 -2.06 -1.82
N GLU A 264 -32.21 -1.34 -1.46
CA GLU A 264 -31.11 -1.01 -2.36
C GLU A 264 -30.06 -2.12 -2.46
N TRP A 265 -30.13 -3.14 -1.59
CA TRP A 265 -29.19 -4.25 -1.56
C TRP A 265 -29.86 -5.55 -2.01
N ASP A 266 -29.69 -5.89 -3.30
CA ASP A 266 -30.09 -7.19 -3.82
C ASP A 266 -29.01 -8.23 -3.48
N LEU A 267 -29.31 -9.06 -2.47
CA LEU A 267 -28.46 -10.16 -2.02
C LEU A 267 -28.55 -11.41 -2.91
N THR A 268 -29.53 -11.47 -3.80
CA THR A 268 -29.75 -12.61 -4.69
C THR A 268 -29.03 -12.46 -6.02
N ALA A 269 -28.59 -11.24 -6.35
CA ALA A 269 -27.84 -10.96 -7.55
C ALA A 269 -26.50 -11.73 -7.55
N PRO A 270 -26.13 -12.38 -8.67
CA PRO A 270 -24.83 -13.03 -8.77
C PRO A 270 -23.72 -11.98 -8.76
N VAL A 271 -22.64 -12.28 -8.04
CA VAL A 271 -21.44 -11.44 -7.94
C VAL A 271 -20.25 -12.24 -8.45
N SER A 272 -19.35 -11.57 -9.16
CA SER A 272 -18.07 -12.13 -9.60
C SER A 272 -16.93 -11.20 -9.23
N HIS A 273 -15.78 -11.77 -8.92
CA HIS A 273 -14.57 -11.03 -8.58
C HIS A 273 -13.66 -10.88 -9.79
N TYR A 274 -13.02 -9.71 -9.93
CA TYR A 274 -12.06 -9.45 -11.00
C TYR A 274 -10.88 -8.63 -10.48
N LEU A 275 -9.68 -8.98 -10.92
CA LEU A 275 -8.50 -8.13 -10.84
C LEU A 275 -8.45 -7.30 -12.12
N VAL A 276 -8.37 -5.98 -11.98
CA VAL A 276 -8.23 -5.04 -13.10
C VAL A 276 -6.87 -4.36 -12.99
N SER A 277 -6.03 -4.53 -14.01
CA SER A 277 -4.73 -3.87 -14.10
C SER A 277 -4.86 -2.54 -14.86
N PHE A 278 -4.17 -1.51 -14.36
CA PHE A 278 -4.09 -0.21 -15.02
C PHE A 278 -2.61 0.10 -15.28
N THR A 279 -2.28 0.40 -16.53
CA THR A 279 -0.94 0.79 -16.94
C THR A 279 -0.58 2.18 -16.41
N VAL A 280 0.72 2.48 -16.40
CA VAL A 280 1.23 3.79 -16.00
C VAL A 280 0.65 4.91 -16.86
N ASP A 281 0.52 4.67 -18.17
CA ASP A 281 0.00 5.65 -19.13
C ASP A 281 -1.50 5.89 -18.93
N GLU A 282 -2.29 4.84 -18.67
CA GLU A 282 -3.72 4.98 -18.36
C GLU A 282 -3.93 5.82 -17.09
N ILE A 283 -3.20 5.52 -16.02
CA ILE A 283 -3.28 6.28 -14.76
C ILE A 283 -2.86 7.73 -14.99
N LYS A 284 -1.81 7.96 -15.78
CA LYS A 284 -1.33 9.30 -16.12
C LYS A 284 -2.38 10.09 -16.88
N ASN A 285 -2.98 9.50 -17.91
CA ASN A 285 -4.02 10.14 -18.72
C ASN A 285 -5.25 10.51 -17.87
N MET A 286 -5.74 9.57 -17.04
CA MET A 286 -6.84 9.85 -16.10
C MET A 286 -6.51 11.01 -15.15
N TRP A 287 -5.27 11.06 -14.66
CA TRP A 287 -4.82 12.11 -13.76
C TRP A 287 -4.69 13.48 -14.46
N GLU A 288 -4.18 13.52 -15.69
CA GLU A 288 -4.11 14.75 -16.49
C GLU A 288 -5.51 15.31 -16.77
N ASP A 289 -6.45 14.45 -17.18
CA ASP A 289 -7.85 14.83 -17.42
C ASP A 289 -8.51 15.40 -16.15
N ALA A 290 -8.35 14.71 -15.02
CA ALA A 290 -8.92 15.11 -13.74
C ALA A 290 -8.28 16.38 -13.15
N SER A 291 -7.03 16.67 -13.49
CA SER A 291 -6.28 17.81 -12.94
C SER A 291 -6.40 19.08 -13.78
N SER A 292 -6.88 18.97 -15.01
CA SER A 292 -6.89 20.05 -16.02
C SER A 292 -7.50 21.38 -15.55
N ASN A 293 -8.55 21.33 -14.73
CA ASN A 293 -9.32 22.52 -14.31
C ASN A 293 -9.35 22.75 -12.79
N SER A 294 -8.49 22.06 -12.01
CA SER A 294 -8.58 22.08 -10.55
C SER A 294 -7.54 22.99 -9.90
N GLU A 295 -7.98 23.93 -9.06
CA GLU A 295 -7.09 24.72 -8.20
C GLU A 295 -6.50 23.88 -7.05
N ILE A 296 -7.19 22.79 -6.67
CA ILE A 296 -6.75 21.86 -5.63
C ILE A 296 -5.97 20.73 -6.26
N ARG A 297 -4.81 20.39 -5.68
CA ARG A 297 -3.99 19.26 -6.15
C ARG A 297 -4.77 17.93 -6.08
N ILE A 298 -5.14 17.41 -7.23
CA ILE A 298 -5.72 16.08 -7.41
C ILE A 298 -4.60 15.03 -7.42
N SER A 299 -4.76 13.96 -6.65
CA SER A 299 -3.84 12.81 -6.67
C SER A 299 -4.22 11.81 -7.74
N ARG A 300 -3.28 10.94 -8.12
CA ARG A 300 -3.54 9.82 -9.05
C ARG A 300 -4.63 8.87 -8.51
N LEU A 301 -4.68 8.66 -7.19
CA LEU A 301 -5.71 7.85 -6.56
C LEU A 301 -7.09 8.53 -6.71
N ASP A 302 -7.21 9.84 -6.50
CA ASP A 302 -8.49 10.53 -6.67
C ASP A 302 -9.01 10.41 -8.12
N ALA A 303 -8.11 10.56 -9.11
CA ALA A 303 -8.46 10.43 -10.53
C ALA A 303 -8.89 9.00 -10.89
N LEU A 304 -8.14 7.98 -10.41
CA LEU A 304 -8.49 6.57 -10.62
C LEU A 304 -9.82 6.22 -9.97
N LEU A 305 -10.05 6.62 -8.71
CA LEU A 305 -11.31 6.39 -8.00
C LEU A 305 -12.48 7.09 -8.69
N ALA A 306 -12.29 8.34 -9.16
CA ALA A 306 -13.30 9.05 -9.92
C ALA A 306 -13.66 8.29 -11.20
N HIS A 307 -12.66 7.84 -11.96
CA HIS A 307 -12.87 7.09 -13.19
C HIS A 307 -13.63 5.78 -12.94
N ILE A 308 -13.16 4.95 -11.99
CA ILE A 308 -13.82 3.68 -11.64
C ILE A 308 -15.24 3.93 -11.13
N TRP A 309 -15.45 4.93 -10.28
CA TRP A 309 -16.78 5.24 -9.75
C TRP A 309 -17.75 5.68 -10.85
N MET A 310 -17.31 6.50 -11.82
CA MET A 310 -18.11 6.85 -12.99
C MET A 310 -18.50 5.61 -13.81
N LEU A 311 -17.60 4.64 -13.96
CA LEU A 311 -17.90 3.37 -14.65
C LEU A 311 -18.93 2.54 -13.88
N ILE A 312 -18.80 2.44 -12.55
CA ILE A 312 -19.78 1.75 -11.69
C ILE A 312 -21.15 2.41 -11.78
N ILE A 313 -21.22 3.74 -11.70
CA ILE A 313 -22.47 4.51 -11.83
C ILE A 313 -23.14 4.22 -13.18
N ARG A 314 -22.34 4.20 -14.27
CA ARG A 314 -22.84 3.90 -15.62
C ARG A 314 -23.35 2.47 -15.70
N ALA A 315 -22.59 1.50 -15.20
CA ALA A 315 -22.95 0.08 -15.24
C ALA A 315 -24.21 -0.23 -14.42
N ARG A 316 -24.48 0.55 -13.36
CA ARG A 316 -25.70 0.44 -12.54
C ARG A 316 -26.87 1.30 -13.07
N GLU A 317 -26.71 1.91 -14.24
CA GLU A 317 -27.71 2.74 -14.92
C GLU A 317 -28.14 3.98 -14.11
N LEU A 318 -27.22 4.54 -13.32
CA LEU A 318 -27.50 5.68 -12.43
C LEU A 318 -27.01 7.02 -13.00
N SER A 319 -26.63 7.08 -14.29
CA SER A 319 -25.98 8.24 -14.91
C SER A 319 -26.78 9.54 -14.84
N HIS A 320 -28.12 9.45 -14.90
CA HIS A 320 -29.04 10.60 -14.87
C HIS A 320 -29.97 10.58 -13.66
N ASP A 321 -29.64 9.76 -12.67
CA ASP A 321 -30.44 9.62 -11.46
C ASP A 321 -30.46 10.93 -10.66
N GLN A 322 -31.58 11.19 -9.97
CA GLN A 322 -31.80 12.42 -9.21
C GLN A 322 -31.51 12.24 -7.71
N GLN A 323 -31.31 11.01 -7.26
CA GLN A 323 -30.97 10.69 -5.88
C GLN A 323 -29.45 10.65 -5.69
N PRO A 324 -28.96 10.94 -4.46
CA PRO A 324 -27.55 10.82 -4.15
C PRO A 324 -27.01 9.40 -4.38
N ILE A 325 -25.81 9.35 -4.94
CA ILE A 325 -24.99 8.15 -5.11
C ILE A 325 -23.72 8.35 -4.28
N TYR A 326 -23.30 7.32 -3.57
CA TYR A 326 -22.23 7.40 -2.58
C TYR A 326 -21.02 6.54 -2.95
N LEU A 327 -19.84 7.09 -2.69
CA LEU A 327 -18.55 6.40 -2.65
C LEU A 327 -18.00 6.54 -1.23
N ASP A 328 -18.02 5.43 -0.50
CA ASP A 328 -17.51 5.33 0.86
C ASP A 328 -16.03 4.98 0.82
N VAL A 329 -15.17 5.90 1.27
CA VAL A 329 -13.72 5.77 1.21
C VAL A 329 -13.19 5.47 2.60
N THR A 330 -12.45 4.37 2.72
CA THR A 330 -11.74 4.04 3.98
C THR A 330 -10.58 5.01 4.21
N LEU A 331 -10.51 5.62 5.38
CA LEU A 331 -9.49 6.57 5.79
C LEU A 331 -8.80 6.11 7.07
N GLY A 332 -7.47 6.01 7.05
CA GLY A 332 -6.67 5.84 8.26
C GLY A 332 -6.58 7.13 9.08
N LEU A 333 -6.65 7.01 10.40
CA LEU A 333 -6.60 8.14 11.33
C LEU A 333 -5.17 8.46 11.81
N ARG A 334 -4.21 7.53 11.71
CA ARG A 334 -2.85 7.68 12.29
C ARG A 334 -2.20 9.03 11.95
N SER A 335 -2.15 9.39 10.67
CA SER A 335 -1.55 10.65 10.19
C SER A 335 -2.48 11.87 10.27
N ARG A 336 -3.75 11.68 10.65
CA ARG A 336 -4.77 12.74 10.73
C ARG A 336 -4.95 13.29 12.13
N LEU A 337 -4.36 12.64 13.14
CA LEU A 337 -4.37 13.09 14.52
C LEU A 337 -3.30 14.15 14.78
N ASN A 338 -3.46 14.91 15.86
CA ASN A 338 -2.47 15.87 16.32
C ASN A 338 -2.26 15.74 17.84
N PRO A 339 -1.11 15.18 18.30
CA PRO A 339 -0.01 14.65 17.48
C PRO A 339 -0.43 13.40 16.66
N PRO A 340 0.22 13.13 15.52
CA PRO A 340 -0.05 11.92 14.74
C PRO A 340 0.39 10.67 15.52
N LEU A 341 -0.32 9.56 15.30
CA LEU A 341 0.10 8.26 15.82
C LEU A 341 1.30 7.73 15.03
N SER A 342 2.11 6.90 15.68
CA SER A 342 3.20 6.18 15.01
C SER A 342 2.64 5.24 13.93
N GLU A 343 3.39 5.08 12.84
CA GLU A 343 3.10 4.06 11.82
C GLU A 343 3.12 2.63 12.39
N ASN A 344 3.81 2.43 13.54
CA ASN A 344 3.85 1.16 14.27
C ASN A 344 2.68 0.97 15.24
N PHE A 345 1.73 1.92 15.31
CA PHE A 345 0.53 1.77 16.12
C PHE A 345 -0.32 0.59 15.62
N VAL A 346 -0.55 -0.37 16.49
CA VAL A 346 -1.29 -1.60 16.20
C VAL A 346 -2.76 -1.43 16.56
N GLY A 347 -3.63 -1.74 15.61
CA GLY A 347 -5.07 -1.63 15.75
C GLY A 347 -5.72 -1.21 14.44
N SER A 348 -6.99 -0.81 14.51
CA SER A 348 -7.77 -0.41 13.33
C SER A 348 -8.31 1.00 13.41
N PRO A 349 -7.47 2.04 13.58
CA PRO A 349 -7.92 3.42 13.63
C PRO A 349 -8.33 3.88 12.22
N ILE A 350 -9.47 3.41 11.74
CA ILE A 350 -10.01 3.66 10.41
C ILE A 350 -11.46 4.16 10.49
N ILE A 351 -11.87 4.98 9.52
CA ILE A 351 -13.27 5.40 9.35
C ILE A 351 -13.65 5.34 7.87
N LEU A 352 -14.95 5.42 7.57
CA LEU A 352 -15.49 5.45 6.21
C LEU A 352 -16.13 6.81 5.93
N GLY A 353 -15.45 7.63 5.12
CA GLY A 353 -15.97 8.93 4.68
C GLY A 353 -16.84 8.80 3.44
N ASN A 354 -17.98 9.48 3.39
CA ASN A 354 -18.93 9.36 2.29
C ASN A 354 -18.83 10.51 1.28
N VAL A 355 -18.35 10.20 0.08
CA VAL A 355 -18.38 11.12 -1.06
C VAL A 355 -19.72 10.97 -1.76
N SER A 356 -20.40 12.06 -2.11
CA SER A 356 -21.70 12.00 -2.79
C SER A 356 -21.70 12.73 -4.13
N THR A 357 -22.47 12.21 -5.09
CA THR A 357 -22.77 12.87 -6.37
C THR A 357 -24.24 12.65 -6.78
N ILE A 358 -24.73 13.47 -7.72
CA ILE A 358 -25.99 13.25 -8.44
C ILE A 358 -25.62 12.94 -9.90
N GLY A 359 -25.87 11.70 -10.30
CA GLY A 359 -25.47 11.19 -11.61
C GLY A 359 -23.97 11.27 -11.88
N ILE A 360 -23.60 11.10 -13.15
CA ILE A 360 -22.20 11.24 -13.61
C ILE A 360 -21.90 12.71 -13.90
N GLN A 361 -20.85 13.22 -13.27
CA GLN A 361 -20.27 14.53 -13.57
C GLN A 361 -18.95 14.37 -14.33
N PRO A 362 -18.41 15.44 -14.95
CA PRO A 362 -17.05 15.45 -15.50
C PRO A 362 -16.00 14.96 -14.48
N ILE A 363 -14.96 14.28 -14.97
CA ILE A 363 -13.97 13.57 -14.12
C ILE A 363 -13.23 14.51 -13.16
N ASP A 364 -12.93 15.72 -13.58
CA ASP A 364 -12.33 16.78 -12.75
C ASP A 364 -13.21 17.11 -11.53
N LYS A 365 -14.52 17.26 -11.73
CA LYS A 365 -15.48 17.48 -10.64
C LYS A 365 -15.64 16.26 -9.74
N MET A 366 -15.66 15.06 -10.32
CA MET A 366 -15.74 13.81 -9.56
C MET A 366 -14.52 13.64 -8.65
N ALA A 367 -13.31 13.82 -9.19
CA ALA A 367 -12.06 13.74 -8.44
C ALA A 367 -11.94 14.86 -7.39
N LEU A 368 -12.40 16.07 -7.71
CA LEU A 368 -12.47 17.18 -6.76
C LEU A 368 -13.43 16.89 -5.60
N SER A 369 -14.59 16.28 -5.87
CA SER A 369 -15.54 15.88 -4.82
C SER A 369 -14.91 14.89 -3.85
N ILE A 370 -14.17 13.90 -4.37
CA ILE A 370 -13.39 12.97 -3.56
C ILE A 370 -12.38 13.74 -2.72
N ARG A 371 -11.46 14.48 -3.35
CA ARG A 371 -10.38 15.20 -2.66
C ARG A 371 -10.88 16.18 -1.59
N SER A 372 -11.92 16.95 -1.90
CA SER A 372 -12.52 17.93 -0.98
C SER A 372 -13.28 17.30 0.18
N THR A 373 -13.88 16.12 -0.02
CA THR A 373 -14.52 15.36 1.06
C THR A 373 -13.46 14.78 1.99
N LEU A 374 -12.41 14.16 1.45
CA LEU A 374 -11.35 13.54 2.26
C LEU A 374 -10.50 14.56 3.03
N SER A 375 -10.43 15.83 2.58
CA SER A 375 -9.72 16.91 3.28
C SER A 375 -10.47 17.45 4.50
N LYS A 376 -11.78 17.21 4.60
CA LYS A 376 -12.58 17.56 5.79
C LYS A 376 -12.18 16.73 7.02
N PHE A 377 -11.61 15.54 6.83
CA PHE A 377 -11.08 14.69 7.89
C PHE A 377 -9.65 15.11 8.22
N ASN A 378 -9.49 16.02 9.17
CA ASN A 378 -8.19 16.56 9.55
C ASN A 378 -8.11 16.71 11.07
N SER A 379 -6.96 17.14 11.57
CA SER A 379 -6.69 17.14 13.01
C SER A 379 -7.67 17.95 13.86
N SER A 380 -8.38 18.93 13.29
CA SER A 380 -9.39 19.69 14.04
C SER A 380 -10.76 19.02 14.08
N SER A 381 -11.07 18.15 13.11
CA SER A 381 -12.38 17.48 13.00
C SER A 381 -12.39 16.07 13.56
N ILE A 382 -11.25 15.37 13.60
CA ILE A 382 -11.16 14.01 14.16
C ILE A 382 -11.39 14.00 15.68
N GLY A 383 -10.89 14.98 16.43
CA GLY A 383 -11.11 15.05 17.89
C GLY A 383 -12.58 15.06 18.30
N PRO A 384 -13.42 15.96 17.75
CA PRO A 384 -14.88 15.93 17.97
C PRO A 384 -15.55 14.63 17.51
N MET A 385 -15.08 14.03 16.41
CA MET A 385 -15.61 12.75 15.91
C MET A 385 -15.32 11.61 16.90
N LEU A 386 -14.11 11.52 17.43
CA LEU A 386 -13.75 10.54 18.45
C LEU A 386 -14.55 10.76 19.74
N HIS A 387 -14.84 12.01 20.10
CA HIS A 387 -15.75 12.32 21.21
C HIS A 387 -17.16 11.76 20.94
N GLU A 388 -17.75 11.99 19.75
CA GLU A 388 -19.05 11.38 19.38
C GLU A 388 -19.01 9.84 19.49
N LEU A 389 -17.97 9.20 18.94
CA LEU A 389 -17.81 7.75 18.97
C LEU A 389 -17.69 7.20 20.40
N ALA A 390 -16.95 7.89 21.28
CA ALA A 390 -16.80 7.47 22.66
C ALA A 390 -18.17 7.38 23.36
N PHE A 391 -19.06 8.34 23.08
CA PHE A 391 -20.41 8.44 23.65
C PHE A 391 -21.47 7.58 22.97
N GLU A 392 -21.16 6.90 21.87
CA GLU A 392 -22.13 6.01 21.23
C GLU A 392 -22.45 4.81 22.12
N LEU A 393 -23.73 4.43 22.17
CA LEU A 393 -24.23 3.38 23.07
C LEU A 393 -23.57 2.03 22.77
N SER A 394 -23.48 1.67 21.49
CA SER A 394 -22.78 0.49 21.00
C SER A 394 -21.90 0.88 19.80
N PRO A 395 -20.65 0.38 19.71
CA PRO A 395 -19.79 0.66 18.56
C PRO A 395 -20.33 0.08 17.24
N ASN A 396 -21.19 -0.95 17.31
CA ASN A 396 -21.75 -1.63 16.14
C ASN A 396 -23.13 -1.08 15.74
N ARG A 397 -23.71 -0.17 16.53
CA ARG A 397 -25.04 0.39 16.25
C ARG A 397 -25.04 1.25 14.98
N LEU A 398 -24.10 2.18 14.88
CA LEU A 398 -24.02 3.10 13.76
C LEU A 398 -23.07 2.56 12.69
N TRP A 399 -23.60 2.36 11.48
CA TRP A 399 -22.80 1.98 10.32
C TRP A 399 -22.48 3.21 9.45
N ASN A 400 -21.19 3.46 9.23
CA ASN A 400 -20.67 4.51 8.37
C ASN A 400 -20.62 4.19 6.87
N ALA A 401 -21.16 3.05 6.42
CA ALA A 401 -21.24 2.70 5.00
C ALA A 401 -22.47 1.82 4.73
N PHE A 402 -22.76 1.61 3.46
CA PHE A 402 -23.76 0.63 3.04
C PHE A 402 -23.35 -0.04 1.73
N LEU A 403 -23.86 -1.24 1.47
CA LEU A 403 -23.70 -1.93 0.21
C LEU A 403 -25.02 -1.90 -0.54
N GLY A 404 -24.97 -1.75 -1.86
CA GLY A 404 -26.18 -1.74 -2.69
C GLY A 404 -25.99 -0.99 -4.00
N ARG A 405 -27.09 -0.80 -4.73
CA ARG A 405 -27.08 -0.18 -6.07
C ARG A 405 -26.45 1.22 -6.06
N ARG A 406 -26.73 2.04 -5.05
CA ARG A 406 -26.25 3.44 -4.96
C ARG A 406 -25.00 3.65 -4.11
N ASN A 407 -24.47 2.62 -3.48
CA ASN A 407 -23.33 2.74 -2.57
C ASN A 407 -22.16 1.88 -3.07
N THR A 408 -20.96 2.42 -2.98
CA THR A 408 -19.72 1.73 -3.36
C THR A 408 -18.71 1.97 -2.27
N ILE A 409 -18.12 0.92 -1.71
CA ILE A 409 -17.05 1.03 -0.72
C ILE A 409 -15.71 0.83 -1.43
N VAL A 410 -14.71 1.65 -1.08
CA VAL A 410 -13.33 1.47 -1.55
C VAL A 410 -12.34 1.55 -0.39
N THR A 411 -11.40 0.62 -0.41
CA THR A 411 -10.28 0.55 0.54
C THR A 411 -8.98 0.52 -0.27
N SER A 412 -8.06 1.43 0.05
CA SER A 412 -6.76 1.50 -0.63
C SER A 412 -5.68 0.82 0.21
N TRP A 413 -4.97 -0.13 -0.39
CA TRP A 413 -3.75 -0.73 0.17
C TRP A 413 -2.48 -0.13 -0.45
N LEU A 414 -2.61 0.97 -1.20
CA LEU A 414 -1.46 1.68 -1.75
C LEU A 414 -0.55 2.15 -0.61
N HIS A 415 0.76 2.14 -0.88
CA HIS A 415 1.82 2.51 0.07
C HIS A 415 2.04 1.52 1.24
N LEU A 416 1.27 0.43 1.32
CA LEU A 416 1.49 -0.61 2.34
C LEU A 416 2.55 -1.66 1.94
N LYS A 417 3.24 -1.46 0.81
CA LYS A 417 4.36 -2.29 0.35
C LYS A 417 4.03 -3.80 0.30
N THR A 418 2.79 -4.12 -0.11
CA THR A 418 2.24 -5.48 -0.13
C THR A 418 3.10 -6.51 -0.87
N TYR A 419 3.77 -6.08 -1.95
CA TYR A 419 4.64 -6.91 -2.76
C TYR A 419 6.08 -7.03 -2.21
N GLU A 420 6.48 -6.27 -1.19
CA GLU A 420 7.84 -6.26 -0.61
C GLU A 420 7.98 -7.24 0.57
N VAL A 421 6.96 -8.06 0.87
CA VAL A 421 7.02 -9.06 1.94
C VAL A 421 7.83 -10.27 1.46
N ASP A 422 9.08 -10.34 1.89
CA ASP A 422 10.03 -11.41 1.51
C ASP A 422 10.42 -12.28 2.71
N PHE A 423 9.90 -13.50 2.80
CA PHE A 423 10.27 -14.46 3.85
C PHE A 423 11.66 -15.09 3.65
N GLY A 424 12.49 -14.60 2.73
CA GLY A 424 13.78 -15.21 2.36
C GLY A 424 13.65 -16.21 1.22
N ILE A 425 12.48 -16.27 0.58
CA ILE A 425 12.22 -17.06 -0.64
C ILE A 425 12.58 -16.23 -1.88
N GLY A 426 12.71 -14.91 -1.71
CA GLY A 426 12.90 -13.93 -2.75
C GLY A 426 11.58 -13.23 -3.08
N VAL A 427 11.62 -11.91 -3.16
CA VAL A 427 10.59 -11.13 -3.85
C VAL A 427 10.57 -11.47 -5.34
N PRO A 428 9.42 -11.34 -6.05
CA PRO A 428 9.39 -11.45 -7.51
C PRO A 428 10.46 -10.54 -8.10
N SER A 429 11.53 -11.15 -8.62
CA SER A 429 12.71 -10.41 -9.00
C SER A 429 12.38 -9.51 -10.19
N HIS A 430 12.49 -8.20 -10.03
CA HIS A 430 12.66 -7.25 -11.14
C HIS A 430 14.04 -7.41 -11.81
N LEU A 431 14.55 -8.65 -11.93
CA LEU A 431 15.80 -8.98 -12.61
C LEU A 431 15.79 -8.45 -14.04
N ILE A 432 14.61 -8.41 -14.67
CA ILE A 432 14.40 -7.77 -15.98
C ILE A 432 14.84 -6.31 -15.95
N ASN A 433 14.52 -5.54 -14.90
CA ASN A 433 14.93 -4.13 -14.79
C ASN A 433 16.45 -4.00 -14.62
N VAL A 434 17.10 -4.94 -13.92
CA VAL A 434 18.56 -4.98 -13.77
C VAL A 434 19.24 -5.33 -15.11
N ILE A 435 18.68 -6.29 -15.86
CA ILE A 435 19.18 -6.67 -17.19
C ILE A 435 18.99 -5.52 -18.19
N LEU A 436 17.82 -4.89 -18.21
CA LEU A 436 17.54 -3.73 -19.06
C LEU A 436 18.46 -2.55 -18.73
N LEU A 437 18.70 -2.30 -17.44
CA LEU A 437 19.66 -1.30 -16.97
C LEU A 437 21.08 -1.61 -17.48
N GLY A 438 21.52 -2.86 -17.36
CA GLY A 438 22.81 -3.34 -17.86
C GLY A 438 22.95 -3.17 -19.38
N LEU A 439 21.95 -3.58 -20.15
CA LEU A 439 21.93 -3.44 -21.61
C LEU A 439 21.93 -1.97 -22.08
N ALA A 440 21.18 -1.10 -21.40
CA ALA A 440 21.16 0.33 -21.72
C ALA A 440 22.53 0.99 -21.47
N PHE A 441 23.16 0.66 -20.33
CA PHE A 441 24.50 1.14 -20.00
C PHE A 441 25.56 0.58 -20.96
N MET A 442 25.46 -0.69 -21.35
CA MET A 442 26.31 -1.30 -22.36
C MET A 442 26.30 -0.48 -23.66
N LEU A 443 25.11 -0.26 -24.25
CA LEU A 443 24.99 0.50 -25.52
C LEU A 443 25.52 1.93 -25.41
N LEU A 444 25.24 2.61 -24.28
CA LEU A 444 25.70 3.96 -24.03
C LEU A 444 27.23 4.04 -23.93
N TYR A 445 27.85 3.12 -23.20
CA TYR A 445 29.29 3.09 -22.98
C TYR A 445 30.07 2.58 -24.19
N THR A 446 29.54 1.65 -24.98
CA THR A 446 30.13 1.26 -26.27
C THR A 446 30.29 2.48 -27.18
N ALA A 447 29.22 3.27 -27.34
CA ALA A 447 29.26 4.48 -28.16
C ALA A 447 30.27 5.51 -27.62
N PHE A 448 30.30 5.70 -26.29
CA PHE A 448 31.20 6.64 -25.65
C PHE A 448 32.68 6.22 -25.76
N HIS A 449 33.01 4.95 -25.51
CA HIS A 449 34.37 4.42 -25.60
C HIS A 449 34.90 4.44 -27.03
N ALA A 450 34.09 4.04 -28.01
CA ALA A 450 34.45 4.14 -29.42
C ALA A 450 34.79 5.60 -29.81
N THR A 451 33.95 6.54 -29.36
CA THR A 451 34.13 7.96 -29.66
C THR A 451 35.39 8.53 -29.00
N THR A 452 35.64 8.23 -27.73
CA THR A 452 36.81 8.75 -27.00
C THR A 452 38.14 8.18 -27.51
N MET A 453 38.16 6.93 -27.97
CA MET A 453 39.33 6.33 -28.64
C MET A 453 39.63 6.99 -29.98
N LEU A 454 38.59 7.32 -30.75
CA LEU A 454 38.75 8.01 -32.03
C LEU A 454 39.05 9.50 -31.87
N ALA A 455 38.62 10.12 -30.77
CA ALA A 455 38.68 11.57 -30.58
C ALA A 455 40.07 12.17 -30.85
N GLN A 456 41.11 11.58 -30.26
CA GLN A 456 42.48 12.07 -30.45
C GLN A 456 42.93 11.94 -31.91
N SER A 457 42.64 10.82 -32.57
CA SER A 457 43.01 10.59 -33.97
C SER A 457 42.27 11.53 -34.93
N VAL A 458 41.00 11.84 -34.66
CA VAL A 458 40.19 12.79 -35.45
C VAL A 458 40.75 14.20 -35.32
N PHE A 459 41.08 14.64 -34.11
CA PHE A 459 41.66 15.97 -33.90
C PHE A 459 43.08 16.10 -34.48
N GLU A 460 43.90 15.05 -34.43
CA GLU A 460 45.20 15.03 -35.11
C GLU A 460 45.07 15.02 -36.64
N GLY A 461 44.07 14.31 -37.18
CA GLY A 461 43.74 14.34 -38.61
C GLY A 461 43.35 15.74 -39.08
N ILE A 462 42.44 16.40 -38.37
CA ILE A 462 42.01 17.79 -38.65
C ILE A 462 43.20 18.74 -38.60
N LYS A 463 44.09 18.58 -37.60
CA LYS A 463 45.31 19.40 -37.45
C LYS A 463 46.29 19.22 -38.62
N ASN A 464 46.37 18.02 -39.19
CA ASN A 464 47.24 17.73 -40.33
C ASN A 464 46.66 18.21 -41.67
N GLU A 465 45.34 18.32 -41.81
CA GLU A 465 44.69 18.85 -43.02
C GLU A 465 44.61 20.39 -43.04
N THR A 466 44.59 21.06 -41.88
CA THR A 466 44.57 22.53 -41.76
C THR A 466 45.96 23.17 -41.78
N ILE A 467 46.78 22.80 -42.76
CA ILE A 467 47.99 23.55 -43.13
C ILE A 467 47.53 24.77 -43.95
N ASN A 468 47.04 25.84 -43.30
CA ASN A 468 47.04 27.26 -43.75
C ASN A 468 46.01 28.15 -43.01
N GLY A 469 46.03 28.12 -41.68
CA GLY A 469 45.45 29.22 -40.88
C GLY A 469 44.24 28.86 -40.04
N THR A 470 44.49 28.23 -38.90
CA THR A 470 44.09 28.63 -37.54
C THR A 470 44.63 27.54 -36.61
N ASN A 471 45.25 27.92 -35.49
CA ASN A 471 45.82 26.97 -34.53
C ASN A 471 44.70 26.16 -33.85
N PHE A 472 44.42 24.97 -34.38
CA PHE A 472 43.54 24.01 -33.72
C PHE A 472 44.30 23.35 -32.55
N GLU A 473 44.10 23.83 -31.33
CA GLU A 473 44.65 23.30 -30.07
C GLU A 473 43.61 22.49 -29.26
N GLY A 474 42.71 21.79 -29.95
CA GLY A 474 41.77 20.85 -29.33
C GLY A 474 42.44 19.51 -29.00
N GLY A 475 42.32 19.02 -27.76
CA GLY A 475 42.86 17.72 -27.35
C GLY A 475 41.82 16.83 -26.68
N GLY A 476 41.70 15.56 -27.14
CA GLY A 476 40.75 14.61 -26.55
C GLY A 476 41.01 14.35 -25.07
N TYR A 477 42.29 14.32 -24.67
CA TYR A 477 42.69 14.18 -23.26
C TYR A 477 42.28 15.38 -22.39
N ILE A 478 42.28 16.60 -22.93
CA ILE A 478 41.87 17.81 -22.20
C ILE A 478 40.37 17.77 -21.94
N SER A 479 39.57 17.34 -22.93
CA SER A 479 38.13 17.12 -22.79
C SER A 479 37.81 16.11 -21.68
N LEU A 480 38.54 14.98 -21.65
CA LEU A 480 38.36 13.96 -20.60
C LEU A 480 38.75 14.49 -19.21
N GLY A 481 39.80 15.31 -19.12
CA GLY A 481 40.19 15.98 -17.88
C GLY A 481 39.12 16.94 -17.36
N ILE A 482 38.52 17.74 -18.24
CA ILE A 482 37.42 18.65 -17.91
C ILE A 482 36.19 17.86 -17.42
N ALA A 483 35.79 16.82 -18.16
CA ALA A 483 34.66 15.98 -17.77
C ALA A 483 34.87 15.33 -16.40
N SER A 484 36.08 14.82 -16.14
CA SER A 484 36.45 14.22 -14.84
C SER A 484 36.39 15.22 -13.70
N ALA A 485 36.90 16.44 -13.90
CA ALA A 485 36.85 17.51 -12.90
C ALA A 485 35.42 17.94 -12.59
N CYS A 486 34.58 18.12 -13.61
CA CYS A 486 33.17 18.43 -13.45
C CYS A 486 32.41 17.30 -12.73
N MET A 487 32.66 16.04 -13.08
CA MET A 487 32.06 14.89 -12.42
C MET A 487 32.38 14.86 -10.91
N ALA A 488 33.64 15.12 -10.54
CA ALA A 488 34.05 15.16 -9.15
C ALA A 488 33.30 16.24 -8.33
N ILE A 489 33.11 17.42 -8.90
CA ILE A 489 32.37 18.53 -8.25
C ILE A 489 30.88 18.18 -8.14
N THR A 490 30.28 17.64 -9.20
CA THR A 490 28.84 17.34 -9.24
C THR A 490 28.45 16.17 -8.36
N ASN A 491 29.33 15.18 -8.14
CA ASN A 491 29.05 14.02 -7.26
C ASN A 491 28.63 14.42 -5.84
N ILE A 492 29.08 15.57 -5.33
CA ILE A 492 28.67 16.09 -4.02
C ILE A 492 27.17 16.39 -3.97
N PHE A 493 26.60 16.82 -5.10
CA PHE A 493 25.20 17.25 -5.20
C PHE A 493 24.29 16.24 -5.90
N ALA A 494 24.86 15.24 -6.58
CA ALA A 494 24.10 14.24 -7.32
C ALA A 494 23.03 13.52 -6.48
N PRO A 495 23.27 13.11 -5.21
CA PRO A 495 22.23 12.49 -4.38
C PRO A 495 21.01 13.39 -4.14
N VAL A 496 21.23 14.70 -3.97
CA VAL A 496 20.15 15.68 -3.76
C VAL A 496 19.28 15.79 -5.01
N ILE A 497 19.91 15.88 -6.19
CA ILE A 497 19.20 15.93 -7.48
C ILE A 497 18.35 14.67 -7.67
N ILE A 498 18.89 13.50 -7.35
CA ILE A 498 18.19 12.20 -7.47
C ILE A 498 17.01 12.11 -6.49
N SER A 499 17.16 12.64 -5.27
CA SER A 499 16.07 12.65 -4.27
C SER A 499 14.86 13.47 -4.74
N ILE A 500 15.08 14.50 -5.57
CA ILE A 500 14.02 15.39 -6.08
C ILE A 500 13.39 14.83 -7.35
N LEU A 501 14.21 14.39 -8.31
CA LEU A 501 13.76 13.99 -9.66
C LEU A 501 13.46 12.50 -9.77
N GLY A 502 13.96 11.69 -8.85
CA GLY A 502 13.91 10.24 -8.91
C GLY A 502 14.96 9.64 -9.86
N PRO A 503 15.39 8.39 -9.61
CA PRO A 503 16.53 7.79 -10.30
C PRO A 503 16.29 7.57 -11.80
N SER A 504 15.08 7.21 -12.23
CA SER A 504 14.79 6.97 -13.66
C SER A 504 14.95 8.24 -14.52
N ILE A 505 14.44 9.38 -14.05
CA ILE A 505 14.53 10.66 -14.77
C ILE A 505 15.98 11.16 -14.74
N SER A 506 16.66 11.04 -13.61
CA SER A 506 18.08 11.38 -13.49
C SER A 506 18.98 10.57 -14.44
N MET A 507 18.72 9.27 -14.60
CA MET A 507 19.44 8.44 -15.57
C MET A 507 19.19 8.88 -17.02
N PHE A 508 17.95 9.21 -17.38
CA PHE A 508 17.64 9.71 -18.73
C PHE A 508 18.33 11.05 -19.02
N MET A 509 18.31 11.98 -18.07
CA MET A 509 19.01 13.27 -18.18
C MET A 509 20.53 13.07 -18.33
N GLY A 510 21.12 12.19 -17.52
CA GLY A 510 22.53 11.84 -17.60
C GLY A 510 22.89 11.17 -18.94
N GLY A 511 22.10 10.21 -19.42
CA GLY A 511 22.33 9.55 -20.71
C GLY A 511 22.28 10.51 -21.90
N THR A 512 21.43 11.55 -21.83
CA THR A 512 21.33 12.57 -22.89
C THR A 512 22.64 13.34 -23.07
N THR A 513 23.40 13.59 -22.01
CA THR A 513 24.69 14.30 -22.14
C THR A 513 25.76 13.46 -22.84
N PHE A 514 25.71 12.13 -22.69
CA PHE A 514 26.58 11.22 -23.45
C PHE A 514 26.24 11.24 -24.95
N LEU A 515 24.95 11.27 -25.29
CA LEU A 515 24.51 11.42 -26.68
C LEU A 515 24.99 12.75 -27.27
N LEU A 516 24.84 13.86 -26.55
CA LEU A 516 25.33 15.18 -26.99
C LEU A 516 26.84 15.18 -27.22
N TYR A 517 27.60 14.48 -26.36
CA TYR A 517 29.04 14.33 -26.53
C TYR A 517 29.40 13.59 -27.82
N VAL A 518 28.73 12.47 -28.12
CA VAL A 518 28.93 11.73 -29.38
C VAL A 518 28.55 12.59 -30.59
N LEU A 519 27.44 13.32 -30.53
CA LEU A 519 26.99 14.21 -31.62
C LEU A 519 27.97 15.37 -31.88
N SER A 520 28.71 15.83 -30.88
CA SER A 520 29.68 16.91 -31.04
C SER A 520 30.83 16.56 -32.02
N PHE A 521 31.06 15.28 -32.29
CA PHE A 521 32.05 14.82 -33.28
C PHE A 521 31.56 14.89 -34.72
N LEU A 522 30.24 14.99 -34.97
CA LEU A 522 29.71 15.16 -36.33
C LEU A 522 30.03 16.54 -36.91
N PHE A 523 30.10 17.56 -36.06
CA PHE A 523 30.45 18.94 -36.43
C PHE A 523 31.50 19.48 -35.44
N PRO A 524 32.77 19.10 -35.60
CA PRO A 524 33.81 19.39 -34.62
C PRO A 524 34.11 20.90 -34.55
N MET A 525 33.56 21.58 -33.53
CA MET A 525 33.94 22.95 -33.15
C MET A 525 34.55 22.94 -31.75
N ILE A 526 35.68 23.62 -31.56
CA ILE A 526 36.47 23.57 -30.32
C ILE A 526 35.65 24.03 -29.10
N TRP A 527 34.94 25.15 -29.22
CA TRP A 527 34.19 25.75 -28.11
C TRP A 527 32.99 24.87 -27.70
N SER A 528 32.28 24.29 -28.67
CA SER A 528 31.13 23.42 -28.40
C SER A 528 31.58 22.09 -27.81
N PHE A 529 32.71 21.55 -28.28
CA PHE A 529 33.28 20.31 -27.77
C PHE A 529 33.66 20.40 -26.29
N TYR A 530 34.34 21.47 -25.87
CA TYR A 530 34.66 21.67 -24.46
C TYR A 530 33.43 22.00 -23.60
N LEU A 531 32.46 22.75 -24.13
CA LEU A 531 31.19 23.00 -23.43
C LEU A 531 30.43 21.68 -23.17
N VAL A 532 30.35 20.81 -24.18
CA VAL A 532 29.69 19.51 -24.05
C VAL A 532 30.48 18.58 -23.12
N SER A 533 31.80 18.73 -23.03
CA SER A 533 32.64 17.99 -22.06
C SER A 533 32.31 18.35 -20.60
N ILE A 534 31.97 19.61 -20.33
CA ILE A 534 31.49 20.06 -19.01
C ILE A 534 30.14 19.40 -18.70
N LEU A 535 29.20 19.45 -19.65
CA LEU A 535 27.87 18.85 -19.51
C LEU A 535 27.95 17.33 -19.32
N LEU A 536 28.85 16.66 -20.03
CA LEU A 536 29.13 15.25 -19.88
C LEU A 536 29.57 14.91 -18.45
N GLY A 537 30.48 15.68 -17.86
CA GLY A 537 30.93 15.47 -16.48
C GLY A 537 29.78 15.57 -15.46
N ILE A 538 28.94 16.60 -15.61
CA ILE A 538 27.75 16.79 -14.77
C ILE A 538 26.77 15.62 -14.95
N GLY A 539 26.47 15.25 -16.19
CA GLY A 539 25.55 14.17 -16.51
C GLY A 539 26.06 12.79 -16.08
N ALA A 540 27.37 12.54 -16.17
CA ALA A 540 28.00 11.30 -15.71
C ALA A 540 27.89 11.12 -14.19
N ALA A 541 28.11 12.18 -13.41
CA ALA A 541 27.92 12.15 -11.96
C ALA A 541 26.48 11.78 -11.58
N ILE A 542 25.50 12.40 -12.24
CA ILE A 542 24.08 12.12 -12.04
C ILE A 542 23.74 10.71 -12.48
N LEU A 543 24.21 10.27 -13.65
CA LEU A 543 23.95 8.96 -14.23
C LEU A 543 24.43 7.82 -13.32
N TRP A 544 25.68 7.87 -12.86
CA TRP A 544 26.27 6.83 -12.00
C TRP A 544 25.64 6.80 -10.61
N THR A 545 25.39 7.96 -10.02
CA THR A 545 24.74 8.04 -8.71
C THR A 545 23.30 7.53 -8.79
N ALA A 546 22.59 7.84 -9.89
CA ALA A 546 21.22 7.38 -10.12
C ALA A 546 21.19 5.87 -10.40
N GLN A 547 22.16 5.34 -11.15
CA GLN A 547 22.32 3.91 -11.38
C GLN A 547 22.54 3.14 -10.07
N GLY A 548 23.44 3.60 -9.20
CA GLY A 548 23.70 2.96 -7.91
C GLY A 548 22.46 2.94 -7.03
N THR A 549 21.71 4.06 -7.01
CA THR A 549 20.44 4.17 -6.29
C THR A 549 19.37 3.25 -6.90
N TYR A 550 19.26 3.20 -8.22
CA TYR A 550 18.30 2.34 -8.93
C TYR A 550 18.61 0.87 -8.67
N LEU A 551 19.87 0.46 -8.78
CA LEU A 551 20.29 -0.90 -8.51
C LEU A 551 19.99 -1.30 -7.05
N ALA A 552 20.21 -0.40 -6.09
CA ALA A 552 19.87 -0.62 -4.69
C ALA A 552 18.35 -0.70 -4.45
N LEU A 553 17.53 0.05 -5.19
CA LEU A 553 16.06 -0.03 -5.09
C LEU A 553 15.51 -1.34 -5.63
N TYR A 554 16.13 -1.91 -6.66
CA TYR A 554 15.70 -3.16 -7.31
C TYR A 554 16.54 -4.38 -6.91
N SER A 555 17.35 -4.25 -5.85
CA SER A 555 18.12 -5.35 -5.26
C SER A 555 17.93 -5.38 -3.75
N ASN A 556 17.93 -6.58 -3.17
CA ASN A 556 17.99 -6.74 -1.71
C ASN A 556 19.45 -7.00 -1.28
N GLU A 557 19.76 -6.96 0.02
CA GLU A 557 21.14 -7.10 0.54
C GLU A 557 21.83 -8.41 0.12
N MET A 558 21.09 -9.49 -0.12
CA MET A 558 21.64 -10.77 -0.59
C MET A 558 21.83 -10.83 -2.12
N THR A 559 21.01 -10.10 -2.88
CA THR A 559 21.05 -10.10 -4.35
C THR A 559 21.80 -8.91 -4.92
N VAL A 560 22.14 -7.89 -4.12
CA VAL A 560 22.84 -6.68 -4.59
C VAL A 560 24.19 -7.05 -5.20
N SER A 561 24.94 -7.99 -4.62
CA SER A 561 26.21 -8.44 -5.18
C SER A 561 26.02 -9.17 -6.51
N ARG A 562 25.00 -10.03 -6.63
CA ARG A 562 24.67 -10.73 -7.88
C ARG A 562 24.17 -9.76 -8.95
N ASN A 563 23.22 -8.90 -8.61
CA ASN A 563 22.60 -7.94 -9.52
C ASN A 563 23.62 -6.88 -9.97
N ALA A 564 24.49 -6.42 -9.06
CA ALA A 564 25.65 -5.61 -9.41
C ALA A 564 26.59 -6.38 -10.32
N GLY A 565 26.91 -7.64 -10.01
CA GLY A 565 27.74 -8.50 -10.86
C GLY A 565 27.18 -8.66 -12.27
N ILE A 566 25.88 -8.90 -12.42
CA ILE A 566 25.18 -9.01 -13.72
C ILE A 566 25.24 -7.67 -14.46
N PHE A 567 24.97 -6.55 -13.78
CA PHE A 567 25.08 -5.22 -14.37
C PHE A 567 26.50 -4.94 -14.88
N TRP A 568 27.53 -5.19 -14.06
CA TRP A 568 28.93 -4.99 -14.42
C TRP A 568 29.38 -5.91 -15.55
N ALA A 569 28.92 -7.18 -15.56
CA ALA A 569 29.20 -8.11 -16.64
C ALA A 569 28.61 -7.62 -17.97
N LEU A 570 27.35 -7.16 -17.98
CA LEU A 570 26.70 -6.61 -19.17
C LEU A 570 27.36 -5.32 -19.64
N LEU A 571 27.71 -4.42 -18.73
CA LEU A 571 28.42 -3.18 -19.05
C LEU A 571 29.77 -3.47 -19.72
N GLN A 572 30.54 -4.45 -19.23
CA GLN A 572 31.88 -4.75 -19.73
C GLN A 572 31.91 -5.50 -21.07
N ILE A 573 30.78 -6.08 -21.50
CA ILE A 573 30.62 -6.69 -22.82
C ILE A 573 30.57 -5.62 -23.93
N GLY A 574 30.08 -4.41 -23.60
CA GLY A 574 29.99 -3.27 -24.50
C GLY A 574 31.26 -2.45 -24.54
#